data_AF-A0A218NB94-F1
#
_entry.id   AF-A0A218NB94-F1
#
_cell.length_a   1.000
_cell.length_b   1.000
_cell.length_c   1.000
_cell.angle_alpha   90.00
_cell.angle_beta   90.00
_cell.angle_gamma   90.00
#
_symmetry.space_group_name_H-M   'P 1'
#
loop_
_entity.id
_entity.type
_entity.pdbx_description
1 polymer ?
#
loop_
_entity_poly.entity_id
_entity_poly.type
_entity_poly.pdbx_seq_one_letter_code
_entity_poly.pdbx_strand_id
1 'polypeptide(L)'
;ILENHKLNLKPQHLRWLQTGSRIETRPFVPDDEREAEYQSDGETVVDEETGQKAIDFENRVKKKVKPYGFKGLVTDGVIEYLDAEEEETVMICMTPEELAESRLLRQGLDPRADTDFDPAARLRSLPVAHSFTHCEIHPSMILGICASIIPFPDHNQ
;
A
#
# COMPACT_ATOMS: atom_id res chain seq x y z
N ILE A 1 4.16 7.50 -2.87
CA ILE A 1 5.02 8.69 -2.63
C ILE A 1 5.85 8.50 -1.36
N LEU A 2 7.13 8.89 -1.41
CA LEU A 2 8.07 8.88 -0.28
C LEU A 2 8.40 10.30 0.18
N GLU A 3 8.12 10.61 1.45
CA GLU A 3 8.49 11.87 2.08
C GLU A 3 9.43 11.59 3.25
N ASN A 4 10.57 12.30 3.32
CA ASN A 4 11.59 12.06 4.36
C ASN A 4 11.99 10.58 4.48
N HIS A 5 12.11 9.91 3.33
CA HIS A 5 12.38 8.48 3.21
C HIS A 5 11.29 7.57 3.79
N LYS A 6 10.10 8.05 4.12
CA LYS A 6 8.98 7.26 4.64
C LYS A 6 7.83 7.23 3.65
N LEU A 7 7.09 6.13 3.64
CA LEU A 7 5.81 6.05 2.92
C LEU A 7 4.83 7.02 3.57
N ASN A 8 4.10 7.79 2.75
CA ASN A 8 3.11 8.75 3.23
C ASN A 8 1.81 8.05 3.69
N LEU A 9 1.92 7.23 4.75
CA LEU A 9 0.82 6.48 5.34
C LEU A 9 0.40 7.12 6.66
N LYS A 10 -0.87 7.51 6.76
CA LYS A 10 -1.46 7.97 8.02
C LYS A 10 -1.68 6.78 8.96
N PRO A 11 -1.70 7.00 10.29
CA PRO A 11 -2.03 5.93 11.26
C PRO A 11 -3.37 5.25 10.98
N GLN A 12 -4.33 6.00 10.42
CA GLN A 12 -5.62 5.49 9.98
C GLN A 12 -5.51 4.50 8.81
N HIS A 13 -4.64 4.77 7.83
CA HIS A 13 -4.37 3.85 6.71
C HIS A 13 -3.80 2.53 7.21
N LEU A 14 -2.85 2.59 8.15
CA LEU A 14 -2.25 1.40 8.76
C LEU A 14 -3.28 0.59 9.56
N ARG A 15 -4.14 1.26 10.34
CA ARG A 15 -5.25 0.59 11.03
C ARG A 15 -6.12 -0.14 10.04
N TRP A 16 -6.62 0.52 8.99
CA TRP A 16 -7.47 -0.12 7.98
C TRP A 16 -6.85 -1.35 7.31
N LEU A 17 -5.55 -1.27 6.98
CA LEU A 17 -4.80 -2.42 6.44
C LEU A 17 -4.68 -3.57 7.45
N GLN A 18 -4.43 -3.26 8.73
CA GLN A 18 -4.22 -4.25 9.80
C GLN A 18 -5.50 -4.88 10.33
N THR A 19 -6.61 -4.12 10.42
CA THR A 19 -7.92 -4.70 10.76
C THR A 19 -8.41 -5.70 9.73
N GLY A 20 -7.71 -5.80 8.60
CA GLY A 20 -8.23 -6.38 7.39
C GLY A 20 -9.38 -5.50 6.93
N SER A 21 -9.41 -5.17 5.64
CA SER A 21 -10.73 -5.19 5.03
C SER A 21 -11.32 -6.54 5.46
N ARG A 22 -12.44 -6.57 6.18
CA ARG A 22 -13.39 -7.66 5.97
C ARG A 22 -13.64 -7.58 4.48
N ILE A 23 -12.83 -8.30 3.70
CA ILE A 23 -13.10 -8.61 2.33
C ILE A 23 -14.29 -9.55 2.50
N GLU A 24 -15.46 -8.96 2.74
CA GLU A 24 -16.67 -9.58 2.27
C GLU A 24 -16.35 -9.86 0.82
N THR A 25 -16.22 -11.15 0.49
CA THR A 25 -16.12 -11.66 -0.87
C THR A 25 -17.42 -11.25 -1.55
N ARG A 26 -17.51 -9.98 -1.93
CA ARG A 26 -18.66 -9.43 -2.60
C ARG A 26 -18.50 -9.84 -4.06
N PRO A 27 -19.53 -10.49 -4.64
CA PRO A 27 -19.56 -10.71 -6.08
C PRO A 27 -19.31 -9.38 -6.79
N PHE A 28 -18.58 -9.41 -7.89
CA PHE A 28 -18.46 -8.23 -8.75
C PHE A 28 -19.87 -7.80 -9.18
N VAL A 29 -20.26 -6.58 -8.83
CA VAL A 29 -21.53 -5.97 -9.25
C VAL A 29 -21.19 -4.85 -10.23
N PRO A 30 -21.73 -4.88 -11.47
CA PRO A 30 -21.61 -3.78 -12.44
C PRO A 30 -21.94 -2.40 -11.82
N ASP A 31 -21.30 -1.32 -12.30
CA ASP A 31 -21.48 0.04 -11.72
C ASP A 31 -22.94 0.51 -11.72
N ASP A 32 -23.71 0.09 -12.72
CA ASP A 32 -25.13 0.32 -12.91
C ASP A 32 -26.04 -0.45 -11.93
N GLU A 33 -25.58 -1.59 -11.41
CA GLU A 33 -26.32 -2.40 -10.43
C GLU A 33 -25.96 -2.08 -8.97
N ARG A 34 -24.85 -1.36 -8.74
CA ARG A 34 -24.35 -0.98 -7.40
C ARG A 34 -25.24 0.03 -6.66
N GLU A 35 -26.13 0.73 -7.36
CA GLU A 35 -27.07 1.68 -6.74
C GLU A 35 -28.30 0.99 -6.11
N ALA A 36 -28.51 -0.31 -6.37
CA ALA A 36 -29.57 -1.09 -5.75
C ALA A 36 -29.23 -1.43 -4.28
N GLU A 37 -29.64 -0.53 -3.38
CA GLU A 37 -30.00 -0.75 -1.97
C GLU A 37 -29.26 -1.86 -1.18
N TYR A 38 -27.97 -1.67 -0.93
CA TYR A 38 -27.24 -2.48 0.07
C TYR A 38 -27.51 -1.97 1.50
N GLN A 39 -27.97 -2.85 2.40
CA GLN A 39 -28.21 -2.62 3.82
C GLN A 39 -27.09 -3.30 4.65
N SER A 40 -26.09 -2.54 5.10
CA SER A 40 -25.02 -3.06 5.96
C SER A 40 -25.47 -3.12 7.43
N ASP A 41 -25.28 -4.24 8.12
CA ASP A 41 -25.37 -4.32 9.57
C ASP A 41 -24.18 -3.58 10.21
N GLY A 42 -24.32 -2.25 10.31
CA GLY A 42 -23.20 -1.32 10.50
C GLY A 42 -22.43 -1.46 11.82
N GLU A 43 -21.12 -1.21 11.73
CA GLU A 43 -20.17 -1.00 12.83
C GLU A 43 -20.16 0.45 13.33
N THR A 44 -19.69 0.67 14.57
CA THR A 44 -19.70 1.95 15.28
C THR A 44 -18.72 2.96 14.68
N VAL A 45 -19.19 4.19 14.45
CA VAL A 45 -18.37 5.33 13.97
C VAL A 45 -17.22 5.57 14.95
N VAL A 46 -16.00 5.74 14.43
CA VAL A 46 -14.81 6.18 15.16
C VAL A 46 -14.48 7.60 14.72
N ASP A 47 -14.21 8.46 15.70
CA ASP A 47 -13.78 9.84 15.53
C ASP A 47 -12.45 9.90 14.75
N GLU A 48 -12.40 10.75 13.72
CA GLU A 48 -11.31 10.84 12.74
C GLU A 48 -10.01 11.41 13.34
N GLU A 49 -10.10 12.17 14.44
CA GLU A 49 -8.91 12.71 15.14
C GLU A 49 -8.38 11.79 16.24
N THR A 50 -9.27 11.09 16.96
CA THR A 50 -8.90 10.35 18.18
C THR A 50 -8.96 8.83 18.04
N GLY A 51 -9.65 8.32 17.01
CA GLY A 51 -9.86 6.89 16.80
C GLY A 51 -10.73 6.22 17.88
N GLN A 52 -11.43 7.00 18.72
CA GLN A 52 -12.38 6.50 19.71
C GLN A 52 -13.79 6.42 19.13
N LYS A 53 -14.62 5.51 19.66
CA LYS A 53 -16.00 5.32 19.17
C LYS A 53 -16.82 6.59 19.45
N ALA A 54 -17.25 7.28 18.40
CA ALA A 54 -18.16 8.41 18.49
C ALA A 54 -19.57 7.89 18.79
N ILE A 55 -20.00 8.04 20.05
CA ILE A 55 -21.36 7.75 20.50
C ILE A 55 -22.23 8.98 20.28
N ASP A 56 -22.86 9.08 19.10
CA ASP A 56 -23.89 10.09 18.84
C ASP A 56 -25.25 9.55 19.33
N PHE A 57 -25.74 10.06 20.46
CA PHE A 57 -26.92 9.53 21.18
C PHE A 57 -28.26 9.97 20.59
N GLU A 58 -28.30 11.05 19.79
CA GLU A 58 -29.56 11.67 19.38
C GLU A 58 -30.07 11.20 18.01
N ASN A 59 -29.20 10.81 17.08
CA ASN A 59 -29.60 10.42 15.73
C ASN A 59 -29.22 8.97 15.42
N ARG A 60 -30.17 8.04 15.61
CA ARG A 60 -30.05 6.61 15.24
C ARG A 60 -30.05 6.36 13.72
N VAL A 61 -29.49 7.26 12.91
CA VAL A 61 -29.28 7.01 11.49
C VAL A 61 -27.83 6.59 11.31
N LYS A 62 -27.61 5.28 11.10
CA LYS A 62 -26.29 4.75 10.74
C LYS A 62 -25.89 5.41 9.41
N LYS A 63 -24.90 6.31 9.43
CA LYS A 63 -24.29 6.84 8.20
C LYS A 63 -23.70 5.66 7.42
N LYS A 64 -24.08 5.51 6.15
CA LYS A 64 -23.45 4.56 5.23
C LYS A 64 -21.97 4.94 5.08
N VAL A 65 -21.08 4.26 5.79
CA VAL A 65 -19.63 4.43 5.59
C VAL A 65 -19.28 3.74 4.27
N LYS A 66 -18.84 4.52 3.28
CA LYS A 66 -18.34 3.96 2.03
C LYS A 66 -17.05 3.19 2.33
N PRO A 67 -16.86 1.98 1.77
CA PRO A 67 -15.62 1.25 1.96
C PRO A 67 -14.45 2.08 1.43
N TYR A 68 -13.36 2.14 2.20
CA TYR A 68 -12.14 2.81 1.77
C TYR A 68 -11.45 1.93 0.72
N GLY A 69 -11.52 2.37 -0.53
CA GLY A 69 -10.98 1.65 -1.68
C GLY A 69 -9.79 2.38 -2.32
N PHE A 70 -9.34 1.86 -3.45
CA PHE A 70 -8.19 2.40 -4.21
C PHE A 70 -8.31 3.90 -4.52
N LYS A 71 -9.51 4.39 -4.87
CA LYS A 71 -9.75 5.82 -5.12
C LYS A 71 -9.44 6.71 -3.92
N GLY A 72 -9.66 6.20 -2.70
CA GLY A 72 -9.30 6.88 -1.46
C GLY A 72 -7.78 7.03 -1.32
N LEU A 73 -7.02 5.95 -1.62
CA LEU A 73 -5.56 5.96 -1.58
C LEU A 73 -4.94 6.98 -2.54
N VAL A 74 -5.53 7.16 -3.73
CA VAL A 74 -5.09 8.17 -4.70
C VAL A 74 -5.44 9.58 -4.22
N THR A 75 -6.67 9.78 -3.71
CA THR A 75 -7.13 11.09 -3.23
C THR A 75 -6.34 11.57 -2.02
N ASP A 76 -5.93 10.63 -1.15
CA ASP A 76 -5.12 10.91 0.04
C ASP A 76 -3.63 11.09 -0.27
N GLY A 77 -3.20 10.96 -1.53
CA GLY A 77 -1.80 11.11 -1.95
C GLY A 77 -0.88 9.97 -1.50
N VAL A 78 -1.44 8.80 -1.16
CA VAL A 78 -0.66 7.61 -0.81
C VAL A 78 -0.06 6.98 -2.08
N ILE A 79 -0.90 6.88 -3.11
CA ILE A 79 -0.57 6.36 -4.44
C ILE A 79 -0.61 7.52 -5.44
N GLU A 80 0.38 7.57 -6.31
CA GLU A 80 0.49 8.52 -7.41
C GLU A 80 0.57 7.74 -8.72
N TYR A 81 -0.13 8.22 -9.74
CA TYR A 81 0.05 7.71 -11.10
C TYR A 81 1.24 8.44 -11.70
N LEU A 82 2.22 7.68 -12.18
CA LEU A 82 3.38 8.22 -12.89
C LEU A 82 3.20 8.01 -14.38
N ASP A 83 3.44 9.06 -15.16
CA ASP A 83 3.57 8.91 -16.61
C ASP A 83 5.02 8.57 -17.03
N ALA A 84 5.21 8.30 -18.32
CA ALA A 84 6.50 7.88 -18.85
C ALA A 84 7.56 9.00 -18.86
N GLU A 85 7.15 10.27 -18.90
CA GLU A 85 8.09 11.40 -18.86
C GLU A 85 8.59 11.61 -17.42
N GLU A 86 7.69 11.48 -16.44
CA GLU A 86 8.03 11.54 -15.02
C GLU A 86 8.99 10.40 -14.60
N GLU A 87 8.83 9.20 -15.18
CA GLU A 87 9.69 8.03 -14.91
C GLU A 87 11.19 8.33 -15.12
N GLU A 88 11.54 9.24 -16.05
CA GLU A 88 12.94 9.60 -16.33
C GLU A 88 13.59 10.42 -15.20
N THR A 89 12.79 11.00 -14.29
CA THR A 89 13.27 11.94 -13.27
C THR A 89 13.05 11.45 -11.84
N VAL A 90 12.12 10.51 -11.63
CA VAL A 90 11.84 9.93 -10.31
C VAL A 90 12.81 8.82 -9.95
N MET A 91 12.97 8.57 -8.64
CA MET A 91 13.77 7.47 -8.12
C MET A 91 12.86 6.48 -7.40
N ILE A 92 12.69 5.29 -7.97
CA ILE A 92 11.80 4.24 -7.46
C ILE A 92 12.62 3.15 -6.75
N CYS A 93 12.29 2.84 -5.50
CA CYS A 93 12.79 1.61 -4.86
C CYS A 93 11.89 0.42 -5.22
N MET A 94 12.49 -0.75 -5.43
CA MET A 94 11.75 -1.95 -5.84
C MET A 94 11.07 -2.65 -4.67
N THR A 95 11.63 -2.46 -3.47
CA THR A 95 11.15 -3.11 -2.24
C THR A 95 11.17 -2.13 -1.06
N PRO A 96 10.26 -2.27 -0.08
CA PRO A 96 10.30 -1.45 1.12
C PRO A 96 11.55 -1.71 1.98
N GLU A 97 12.17 -2.89 1.85
CA GLU A 97 13.44 -3.20 2.51
C GLU A 97 14.57 -2.30 1.97
N GLU A 98 14.67 -2.10 0.64
CA GLU A 98 15.66 -1.20 0.04
C GLU A 98 15.55 0.23 0.59
N LEU A 99 14.34 0.69 0.89
CA LEU A 99 14.11 1.99 1.52
C LEU A 99 14.68 2.04 2.94
N ALA A 100 14.55 0.95 3.71
CA ALA A 100 15.13 0.86 5.05
C ALA A 100 16.67 0.79 4.99
N GLU A 101 17.23 0.02 4.06
CA GLU A 101 18.67 -0.08 3.83
C GLU A 101 19.28 1.28 3.45
N SER A 102 18.62 2.03 2.56
CA SER A 102 19.05 3.37 2.14
C SER A 102 19.11 4.36 3.32
N ARG A 103 18.16 4.28 4.27
CA ARG A 103 18.18 5.11 5.49
C ARG A 103 19.38 4.80 6.38
N LEU A 104 19.72 3.52 6.55
CA LEU A 104 20.86 3.10 7.38
C LEU A 104 22.19 3.52 6.75
N LEU A 105 22.35 3.31 5.44
CA LEU A 105 23.53 3.77 4.70
C LEU A 105 23.75 5.28 4.83
N ARG A 106 22.66 6.07 4.79
CA ARG A 106 22.73 7.52 4.97
C ARG A 106 23.14 7.93 6.39
N GLN A 107 22.87 7.09 7.39
CA GLN A 107 23.36 7.27 8.77
C GLN A 107 24.81 6.77 8.95
N GLY A 108 25.43 6.23 7.90
CA GLY A 108 26.77 5.63 7.96
C GLY A 108 26.79 4.26 8.63
N LEU A 109 25.61 3.65 8.81
CA LEU A 109 25.46 2.30 9.35
C LEU A 109 25.43 1.29 8.21
N ASP A 110 26.08 0.15 8.40
CA ASP A 110 25.99 -0.95 7.45
C ASP A 110 24.63 -1.65 7.61
N PRO A 111 23.75 -1.61 6.59
CA PRO A 111 22.42 -2.22 6.67
C PRO A 111 22.43 -3.74 6.77
N ARG A 112 23.55 -4.40 6.45
CA ARG A 112 23.67 -5.87 6.41
C ARG A 112 24.51 -6.43 7.56
N ALA A 113 24.97 -5.58 8.48
CA ALA A 113 25.77 -6.02 9.62
C ALA A 113 25.01 -6.95 10.58
N ASP A 114 23.69 -6.73 10.74
CA ASP A 114 22.84 -7.50 11.66
C ASP A 114 21.95 -8.55 10.94
N THR A 115 22.11 -8.73 9.63
CA THR A 115 21.30 -9.71 8.88
C THR A 115 21.95 -11.08 8.90
N ASP A 116 21.23 -12.09 9.37
CA ASP A 116 21.64 -13.49 9.24
C ASP A 116 21.82 -13.83 7.74
N PHE A 117 22.99 -14.38 7.39
CA PHE A 117 23.30 -14.74 6.01
C PHE A 117 22.47 -15.95 5.58
N ASP A 118 21.43 -15.72 4.79
CA ASP A 118 20.65 -16.78 4.15
C ASP A 118 21.19 -17.08 2.73
N PRO A 119 21.80 -18.26 2.50
CA PRO A 119 22.33 -18.64 1.19
C PRO A 119 21.24 -18.86 0.13
N ALA A 120 19.97 -19.06 0.51
CA ALA A 120 18.85 -19.25 -0.41
C ALA A 120 18.14 -17.93 -0.76
N ALA A 121 18.46 -16.83 -0.08
CA ALA A 121 17.83 -15.55 -0.33
C ALA A 121 18.23 -14.99 -1.71
N ARG A 122 17.27 -14.35 -2.37
CA ARG A 122 17.52 -13.62 -3.62
C ARG A 122 18.62 -12.59 -3.40
N LEU A 123 19.64 -12.60 -4.26
CA LEU A 123 20.71 -11.61 -4.21
C LEU A 123 20.15 -10.21 -4.48
N ARG A 124 20.40 -9.28 -3.56
CA ARG A 124 19.97 -7.88 -3.66
C ARG A 124 21.19 -6.97 -3.73
N SER A 125 21.18 -6.03 -4.67
CA SER A 125 22.18 -4.95 -4.72
C SER A 125 21.97 -3.98 -3.55
N LEU A 126 23.04 -3.33 -3.09
CA LEU A 126 22.91 -2.22 -2.15
C LEU A 126 22.32 -1.01 -2.89
N PRO A 127 21.39 -0.27 -2.28
CA PRO A 127 20.81 0.91 -2.93
C PRO A 127 21.87 2.00 -3.10
N VAL A 128 22.12 2.37 -4.37
CA VAL A 128 23.10 3.41 -4.74
C VAL A 128 22.48 4.82 -4.66
N ALA A 129 21.15 4.91 -4.73
CA ALA A 129 20.43 6.18 -4.72
C ALA A 129 20.44 6.83 -3.32
N HIS A 130 20.79 8.13 -3.28
CA HIS A 130 20.78 8.92 -2.04
C HIS A 130 19.38 9.35 -1.58
N SER A 131 18.37 9.27 -2.47
CA SER A 131 16.98 9.62 -2.17
C SER A 131 16.01 8.95 -3.13
N PHE A 132 15.11 8.14 -2.58
CA PHE A 132 13.96 7.60 -3.30
C PHE A 132 12.76 8.54 -3.17
N THR A 133 12.03 8.74 -4.27
CA THR A 133 10.78 9.53 -4.33
C THR A 133 9.55 8.63 -4.32
N HIS A 134 9.69 7.39 -4.80
CA HIS A 134 8.62 6.43 -4.98
C HIS A 134 9.04 5.02 -4.57
N CYS A 135 8.07 4.18 -4.26
CA CYS A 135 8.26 2.75 -4.02
C CYS A 135 7.32 1.99 -4.94
N GLU A 136 7.86 1.00 -5.65
CA GLU A 136 7.10 0.07 -6.46
C GLU A 136 6.09 -0.69 -5.59
N ILE A 137 4.90 -0.99 -6.11
CA ILE A 137 3.87 -1.70 -5.35
C ILE A 137 4.29 -3.17 -5.20
N HIS A 138 4.65 -3.80 -6.32
CA HIS A 138 5.23 -5.13 -6.33
C HIS A 138 5.88 -5.43 -7.69
N PRO A 139 7.12 -5.95 -7.77
CA PRO A 139 7.81 -6.20 -9.04
C PRO A 139 7.03 -7.10 -10.02
N SER A 140 6.21 -8.03 -9.52
CA SER A 140 5.38 -8.89 -10.37
C SER A 140 4.28 -8.15 -11.13
N MET A 141 3.96 -6.90 -10.78
CA MET A 141 2.95 -6.11 -11.50
C MET A 141 3.40 -5.71 -12.91
N ILE A 142 4.68 -5.87 -13.24
CA ILE A 142 5.18 -5.70 -14.61
C ILE A 142 4.74 -6.84 -15.55
N LEU A 143 4.30 -7.97 -15.00
CA LEU A 143 3.93 -9.15 -15.79
C LEU A 143 2.55 -8.95 -16.43
N GLY A 144 2.45 -9.28 -17.71
CA GLY A 144 1.17 -9.37 -18.41
C GLY A 144 0.29 -10.53 -17.91
N ILE A 145 -0.99 -10.51 -18.27
CA ILE A 145 -2.00 -11.49 -17.82
C ILE A 145 -1.52 -12.94 -18.00
N CYS A 146 -1.01 -13.28 -19.17
CA CYS A 146 -0.55 -14.65 -19.46
C CYS A 146 0.73 -15.03 -18.69
N ALA A 147 1.61 -14.08 -18.40
CA ALA A 147 2.83 -14.34 -17.63
C ALA A 147 2.53 -14.46 -16.12
N SER A 148 1.50 -13.77 -15.63
CA SER A 148 1.11 -13.77 -14.21
C SER A 148 0.62 -15.13 -13.69
N ILE A 149 0.23 -16.05 -14.57
CA ILE A 149 -0.23 -17.41 -14.22
C ILE A 149 0.88 -18.46 -14.27
N ILE A 150 2.08 -18.09 -14.70
CA ILE A 150 3.22 -19.00 -14.78
C ILE A 150 3.81 -19.14 -13.38
N PRO A 151 3.93 -20.36 -12.82
CA PRO A 151 4.57 -20.55 -11.52
C PRO A 151 6.05 -20.19 -11.62
N PHE A 152 6.55 -19.45 -10.62
CA PHE A 152 7.95 -18.97 -10.54
C PHE A 152 8.43 -18.31 -11.84
N PRO A 153 7.74 -17.25 -12.30
CA PRO A 153 8.00 -16.66 -13.61
C PRO A 153 9.42 -16.04 -13.70
N ASP A 154 10.00 -15.68 -12.58
CA ASP A 154 11.34 -15.14 -12.39
C ASP A 154 12.46 -16.21 -12.32
N HIS A 155 12.11 -17.50 -12.38
CA HIS A 155 13.04 -18.64 -12.29
C HIS A 155 13.14 -19.46 -13.59
N ASN A 156 12.43 -19.06 -14.64
CA ASN A 156 12.38 -19.77 -15.91
C ASN A 156 13.41 -19.21 -16.92
N GLN A 157 13.88 -20.08 -17.84
CA GLN A 157 14.88 -19.76 -18.87
C GLN A 157 14.34 -18.92 -20.02
#